data_AF-A0A7J9VKR4-F1
#
_entry.id   AF-A0A7J9VKR4-F1
#
_cell.length_a   1.000
_cell.length_b   1.000
_cell.length_c   1.000
_cell.angle_alpha   90.00
_cell.angle_beta   90.00
_cell.angle_gamma   90.00
#
_symmetry.space_group_name_H-M   'P 1'
#
loop_
_entity.id
_entity.type
_entity.pdbx_description
1 polymer ?
#
loop_
_entity_poly.entity_id
_entity_poly.type
_entity_poly.pdbx_seq_one_letter_code
_entity_poly.pdbx_strand_id
1 'polypeptide(L)'
;MRSHSYGDVLGGSRKRKVPEVAAEPGLVVEEAGGGFCGAIIKIEYGNLVLEDRHGKHRVFPLLPAGFLLEGKPVTLVPPRTAAQPASVRSASGSVAVAGLRARTARDSRIW
;
A
#
# COMPACT_ATOMS: atom_id res chain seq x y z
N MET A 1 -15.05 8.31 -59.19
CA MET A 1 -13.80 7.96 -58.47
C MET A 1 -14.05 8.16 -56.97
N ARG A 2 -14.11 7.07 -56.20
CA ARG A 2 -14.29 7.12 -54.73
C ARG A 2 -12.91 7.18 -54.09
N SER A 3 -12.58 8.32 -53.49
CA SER A 3 -11.36 8.49 -52.71
C SER A 3 -11.47 7.66 -51.44
N HIS A 4 -10.70 6.59 -51.33
CA HIS A 4 -10.55 5.88 -50.06
C HIS A 4 -9.78 6.79 -49.10
N SER A 5 -10.46 7.31 -48.09
CA SER A 5 -9.82 8.05 -47.01
C SER A 5 -9.01 7.05 -46.18
N TYR A 6 -7.68 7.11 -46.28
CA TYR A 6 -6.79 6.42 -45.35
C TYR A 6 -6.96 7.11 -44.00
N GLY A 7 -7.70 6.47 -43.09
CA GLY A 7 -7.80 6.92 -41.71
C GLY A 7 -6.40 6.93 -41.09
N ASP A 8 -6.05 8.07 -40.51
CA ASP A 8 -4.75 8.38 -39.93
C ASP A 8 -4.19 7.24 -39.04
N VAL A 9 -3.27 6.46 -39.61
CA VAL A 9 -2.57 5.35 -38.92
C VAL A 9 -1.49 5.84 -37.96
N LEU A 10 -1.27 7.16 -37.89
CA LEU A 10 -0.31 7.81 -36.98
C LEU A 10 -0.99 8.40 -35.73
N GLY A 11 -2.29 8.18 -35.57
CA GLY A 11 -3.05 8.55 -34.38
C GLY A 11 -2.53 7.80 -33.15
N GLY A 12 -1.49 8.34 -32.51
CA GLY A 12 -0.84 7.76 -31.35
C GLY A 12 -1.86 7.40 -30.28
N SER A 13 -1.88 6.13 -29.89
CA SER A 13 -2.74 5.63 -28.81
C SER A 13 -2.56 6.54 -27.58
N ARG A 14 -3.64 7.22 -27.18
CA ARG A 14 -3.64 8.16 -26.07
C ARG A 14 -3.26 7.39 -24.81
N LYS A 15 -2.00 7.48 -24.38
CA LYS A 15 -1.49 6.83 -23.17
C LYS A 15 -2.44 7.19 -22.02
N ARG A 16 -3.20 6.20 -21.53
CA ARG A 16 -4.07 6.39 -20.36
C ARG A 16 -3.19 6.79 -19.19
N LYS A 17 -3.45 7.97 -18.63
CA LYS A 17 -2.80 8.38 -17.39
C LYS A 17 -3.23 7.41 -16.29
N VAL A 18 -2.25 6.83 -15.61
CA VAL A 18 -2.48 6.02 -14.42
C VAL A 18 -2.87 6.96 -13.29
N PRO A 19 -3.94 6.66 -12.53
CA PRO A 19 -4.35 7.50 -11.41
C PRO A 19 -3.26 7.52 -10.33
N GLU A 20 -3.01 8.71 -9.80
CA GLU A 20 -2.15 8.91 -8.64
C GLU A 20 -3.01 8.81 -7.37
N VAL A 21 -2.55 8.01 -6.42
CA VAL A 21 -3.25 7.77 -5.15
C VAL A 21 -2.28 8.05 -4.01
N ALA A 22 -2.73 8.78 -2.99
CA ALA A 22 -1.94 9.02 -1.81
C ALA A 22 -1.66 7.70 -1.07
N ALA A 23 -0.41 7.46 -0.73
CA ALA A 23 0.02 6.29 0.04
C ALA A 23 -0.31 6.48 1.53
N GLU A 24 -1.59 6.34 1.86
CA GLU A 24 -2.08 6.45 3.23
C GLU A 24 -1.86 5.15 4.01
N PRO A 25 -1.41 5.21 5.27
CA PRO A 25 -1.33 4.03 6.12
C PRO A 25 -2.70 3.34 6.25
N GLY A 26 -2.71 2.01 6.15
CA GLY A 26 -3.93 1.19 6.15
C GLY A 26 -4.50 0.91 4.75
N LEU A 27 -4.07 1.63 3.72
CA LEU A 27 -4.49 1.34 2.34
C LEU A 27 -3.93 -0.01 1.88
N VAL A 28 -4.79 -0.90 1.42
CA VAL A 28 -4.40 -2.22 0.91
C VAL A 28 -4.09 -2.13 -0.57
N VAL A 29 -2.88 -2.54 -0.94
CA VAL A 29 -2.40 -2.53 -2.32
C VAL A 29 -1.68 -3.83 -2.65
N GLU A 30 -1.66 -4.14 -3.94
CA GLU A 30 -0.93 -5.27 -4.50
C GLU A 30 0.26 -4.76 -5.29
N GLU A 31 1.36 -5.50 -5.28
CA GLU A 31 2.49 -5.23 -6.16
C GLU A 31 2.17 -5.70 -7.58
N ALA A 32 2.47 -4.89 -8.60
CA ALA A 32 2.07 -5.20 -9.98
C ALA A 32 2.70 -6.49 -10.55
N GLY A 33 3.84 -6.94 -9.99
CA GLY A 33 4.46 -8.24 -10.28
C GLY A 33 3.77 -9.43 -9.63
N GLY A 34 2.70 -9.22 -8.85
CA GLY A 34 1.88 -10.28 -8.22
C GLY A 34 2.55 -10.99 -7.04
N GLY A 35 3.69 -10.50 -6.57
CA GLY A 35 4.48 -11.16 -5.54
C GLY A 35 4.09 -10.79 -4.11
N PHE A 36 3.21 -9.81 -3.91
CA PHE A 36 2.82 -9.34 -2.58
C PHE A 36 1.51 -8.54 -2.57
N CYS A 37 0.71 -8.74 -1.52
CA CYS A 37 -0.49 -7.96 -1.21
C CYS A 37 -0.45 -7.60 0.28
N GLY A 38 -0.68 -6.33 0.61
CA GLY A 38 -0.61 -5.88 2.00
C GLY A 38 -1.08 -4.45 2.20
N ALA A 39 -1.21 -4.06 3.46
CA ALA A 39 -1.54 -2.69 3.87
C ALA A 39 -0.28 -1.83 3.94
N ILE A 40 -0.37 -0.58 3.47
CA ILE A 40 0.68 0.42 3.66
C ILE A 40 0.81 0.69 5.15
N ILE A 41 2.02 0.58 5.71
CA ILE A 41 2.27 0.92 7.12
C ILE A 41 3.09 2.19 7.28
N LYS A 42 4.00 2.47 6.35
CA LYS A 42 4.80 3.70 6.31
C LYS A 42 5.52 3.86 4.97
N ILE A 43 6.04 5.06 4.74
CA ILE A 43 7.06 5.33 3.72
C ILE A 43 8.40 5.58 4.43
N GLU A 44 9.45 4.93 3.96
CA GLU A 44 10.80 5.01 4.50
C GLU A 44 11.81 5.24 3.38
N TYR A 45 12.55 6.36 3.45
CA TYR A 45 13.53 6.80 2.44
C TYR A 45 13.01 6.78 0.99
N GLY A 46 11.73 7.12 0.78
CA GLY A 46 11.10 7.09 -0.55
C GLY A 46 10.65 5.70 -1.02
N ASN A 47 10.69 4.70 -0.15
CA ASN A 47 10.14 3.37 -0.39
C ASN A 47 8.87 3.15 0.44
N LEU A 48 7.94 2.36 -0.07
CA LEU A 48 6.78 1.90 0.67
C LEU A 48 7.11 0.67 1.49
N VAL A 49 6.56 0.61 2.70
CA VAL A 49 6.56 -0.60 3.51
C VAL A 49 5.14 -1.13 3.58
N LEU A 50 4.97 -2.36 3.12
CA LEU A 50 3.70 -3.08 3.13
C LEU A 50 3.73 -4.21 4.17
N GLU A 51 2.62 -4.39 4.90
CA GLU A 51 2.40 -5.48 5.86
C GLU A 51 1.32 -6.43 5.30
N ASP A 52 1.62 -7.73 5.20
CA ASP A 52 0.64 -8.73 4.78
C ASP A 52 -0.26 -9.18 5.96
N ARG A 53 -1.29 -9.98 5.66
CA ARG A 53 -2.21 -10.53 6.68
C ARG A 53 -1.55 -11.45 7.72
N HIS A 54 -0.32 -11.89 7.47
CA HIS A 54 0.47 -12.74 8.36
C HIS A 54 1.53 -11.92 9.14
N GLY A 55 1.53 -10.59 9.00
CA GLY A 55 2.46 -9.68 9.67
C GLY A 55 3.85 -9.61 9.03
N LYS A 56 4.04 -10.11 7.80
CA LYS A 56 5.31 -9.96 7.08
C LYS A 56 5.42 -8.56 6.51
N HIS A 57 6.58 -7.93 6.69
CA HIS A 57 6.87 -6.62 6.12
C HIS A 57 7.79 -6.73 4.91
N ARG A 58 7.48 -6.00 3.84
CA ARG A 58 8.35 -5.87 2.67
C ARG A 58 8.43 -4.43 2.20
N VAL A 59 9.59 -4.08 1.69
CA VAL A 59 9.91 -2.74 1.19
C VAL A 59 9.83 -2.76 -0.33
N PHE A 60 9.15 -1.76 -0.90
CA PHE A 60 8.94 -1.62 -2.34
C PHE A 60 9.27 -0.20 -2.80
N PRO A 61 9.93 -0.02 -3.95
CA PRO A 61 10.16 1.29 -4.52
C PRO A 61 8.85 1.94 -4.98
N LEU A 62 8.73 3.25 -4.80
CA LEU A 62 7.61 4.06 -5.30
C LEU A 62 7.71 4.27 -6.82
N LEU A 63 7.48 3.21 -7.59
CA LEU A 63 7.52 3.26 -9.05
C LEU A 63 6.17 3.69 -9.64
N PRO A 64 6.16 4.45 -10.75
CA PRO A 64 4.94 4.74 -11.50
C PRO A 64 4.24 3.46 -11.93
N ALA A 65 2.92 3.37 -11.69
CA ALA A 65 2.11 2.19 -11.96
C ALA A 65 2.64 0.87 -11.33
N GLY A 66 3.45 0.96 -10.27
CA GLY A 66 4.06 -0.22 -9.63
C GLY A 66 3.12 -1.03 -8.75
N PHE A 67 1.90 -0.53 -8.50
CA PHE A 67 0.95 -1.14 -7.59
C PHE A 67 -0.44 -1.25 -8.21
N LEU A 68 -1.24 -2.17 -7.69
CA LEU A 68 -2.65 -2.31 -8.00
C LEU A 68 -3.49 -1.95 -6.78
N LEU A 69 -4.50 -1.14 -6.98
CA LEU A 69 -5.58 -0.91 -6.02
C LEU A 69 -6.83 -1.53 -6.61
N GLU A 70 -7.41 -2.51 -5.91
CA GLU A 70 -8.56 -3.28 -6.42
C GLU A 70 -8.33 -3.86 -7.83
N GLY A 71 -7.12 -4.36 -8.09
CA GLY A 71 -6.72 -4.91 -9.39
C GLY A 71 -6.47 -3.87 -10.49
N LYS A 72 -6.54 -2.57 -10.19
CA LYS A 72 -6.28 -1.48 -11.16
C LYS A 72 -4.90 -0.85 -10.91
N PRO A 73 -4.09 -0.62 -11.96
CA PRO A 73 -2.78 0.02 -11.78
C PRO A 73 -2.94 1.43 -11.23
N VAL A 74 -2.16 1.73 -10.19
CA VAL A 74 -2.09 3.03 -9.53
C VAL A 74 -0.63 3.44 -9.35
N THR A 75 -0.39 4.75 -9.39
CA THR A 75 0.87 5.33 -8.96
C THR A 75 0.69 5.83 -7.54
N LEU A 76 1.42 5.24 -6.59
CA LEU A 76 1.38 5.70 -5.21
C LEU A 76 2.27 6.94 -5.06
N VAL A 77 1.74 7.98 -4.43
CA VAL A 77 2.47 9.22 -4.15
C VAL A 77 2.52 9.48 -2.65
N PRO A 78 3.59 10.10 -2.13
CA PRO A 78 3.64 10.51 -0.73
C PRO A 78 2.44 11.40 -0.35
N PRO A 79 1.82 11.23 0.83
CA PRO A 79 0.68 12.04 1.26
C PRO A 79 1.03 13.53 1.40
N ARG A 80 0.12 14.42 1.00
CA ARG A 80 0.42 15.85 0.73
C ARG A 80 0.48 16.77 1.95
N THR A 81 0.12 16.39 3.18
CA THR A 81 0.19 17.30 4.35
C THR A 81 0.31 16.58 5.70
N ALA A 82 1.34 16.99 6.45
CA ALA A 82 1.65 16.91 7.89
C ALA A 82 1.50 15.57 8.66
N ALA A 83 2.66 15.02 9.04
CA ALA A 83 2.89 13.96 10.01
C ALA A 83 2.31 14.23 11.40
N GLN A 84 1.97 13.18 12.19
CA GLN A 84 2.23 13.04 13.66
C GLN A 84 2.11 11.55 14.11
N PRO A 85 2.59 11.19 15.33
CA PRO A 85 3.83 10.48 15.63
C PRO A 85 3.69 8.95 15.75
N ALA A 86 4.84 8.29 15.85
CA ALA A 86 5.06 6.85 15.88
C ALA A 86 4.16 6.06 16.85
N SER A 87 3.58 4.96 16.37
CA SER A 87 3.32 3.82 17.25
C SER A 87 4.64 3.10 17.50
N VAL A 88 5.08 3.20 18.75
CA VAL A 88 6.14 2.47 19.44
C VAL A 88 6.12 0.98 19.05
N ARG A 89 6.90 0.60 18.05
CA ARG A 89 7.39 -0.78 17.95
C ARG A 89 8.73 -0.80 18.69
N SER A 90 8.68 -1.24 19.94
CA SER A 90 9.88 -1.72 20.63
C SER A 90 10.59 -2.71 19.69
N ALA A 91 11.92 -2.67 19.65
CA ALA A 91 12.80 -3.40 18.73
C ALA A 91 12.67 -4.96 18.79
N SER A 92 11.66 -5.49 19.46
CA SER A 92 11.33 -6.92 19.59
C SER A 92 9.93 -7.31 19.09
N GLY A 93 9.17 -6.41 18.43
CA GLY A 93 7.97 -6.83 17.70
C GLY A 93 6.73 -7.12 18.55
N SER A 94 6.36 -6.20 19.45
CA SER A 94 5.05 -6.23 20.12
C SER A 94 4.32 -4.91 19.90
N VAL A 95 3.06 -4.97 19.46
CA VAL A 95 2.18 -3.80 19.30
C VAL A 95 1.46 -3.58 20.63
N ALA A 96 1.78 -2.50 21.33
CA ALA A 96 1.04 -2.09 22.51
C ALA A 96 -0.35 -1.58 22.06
N VAL A 97 -1.39 -2.40 22.29
CA VAL A 97 -2.78 -1.96 22.18
C VAL A 97 -3.09 -1.02 23.35
N ALA A 98 -3.29 0.26 23.04
CA ALA A 98 -3.87 1.22 23.97
C ALA A 98 -5.38 0.95 24.08
N GLY A 99 -5.83 0.44 25.24
CA GLY A 99 -7.26 0.46 25.58
C GLY A 99 -7.87 -0.82 26.15
N LEU A 100 -7.12 -1.91 26.33
CA LEU A 100 -7.65 -3.07 27.06
C LEU A 100 -7.30 -2.98 28.53
N ARG A 101 -8.29 -2.56 29.32
CA ARG A 101 -8.34 -2.74 30.78
C ARG A 101 -8.13 -4.24 31.03
N ALA A 102 -6.91 -4.61 31.43
CA ALA A 102 -6.55 -6.00 31.70
C ALA A 102 -7.50 -6.57 32.75
N ARG A 103 -8.34 -7.52 32.33
CA ARG A 103 -9.21 -8.27 33.24
C ARG A 103 -8.28 -9.31 33.89
N THR A 104 -7.96 -9.07 35.16
CA THR A 104 -7.20 -9.94 36.05
C THR A 104 -7.54 -11.41 35.82
N ALA A 105 -6.54 -12.22 35.47
CA ALA A 105 -6.67 -13.68 35.47
C ALA A 105 -6.92 -14.12 36.91
N ARG A 106 -8.08 -14.74 37.16
CA ARG A 106 -8.36 -15.40 38.43
C ARG A 106 -7.47 -16.64 38.51
N ASP A 107 -6.75 -16.74 39.63
CA ASP A 107 -6.07 -17.94 40.08
C ASP A 107 -7.07 -19.10 40.11
N SER A 108 -6.95 -20.02 39.16
CA SER A 108 -7.44 -21.37 39.37
C SER A 108 -6.25 -22.21 39.80
N ARG A 109 -6.04 -22.29 41.13
CA ARG A 109 -5.60 -23.52 41.78
C ARG A 109 -6.31 -24.70 41.13
N ILE A 110 -5.61 -25.82 40.95
CA ILE A 110 -5.76 -27.21 41.48
C ILE A 110 -5.14 -28.17 40.43
N TRP A 111 -4.48 -29.30 40.71
CA TRP A 111 -4.08 -30.11 41.88
C TRP A 111 -2.84 -30.92 41.45
#